data_AF-A0A800EY49-F1
#
_entry.id   AF-A0A800EY49-F1
#
_cell.length_a   1.000
_cell.length_b   1.000
_cell.length_c   1.000
_cell.angle_alpha   90.00
_cell.angle_beta   90.00
_cell.angle_gamma   90.00
#
_symmetry.space_group_name_H-M   'P 1'
#
loop_
_entity.id
_entity.type
_entity.pdbx_description
1 polymer ?
#
loop_
_entity_poly.entity_id
_entity_poly.type
_entity_poly.pdbx_seq_one_letter_code
_entity_poly.pdbx_strand_id
1 'polypeptide(L)'
;NPEMTTRLAGGLAANGVTVISGLAVGIDAAAHRASLDTGGRTITCVGSGSDQMCPAKHADLARKIAESGAVVSEYPPGVKPHARNFPRRNRILSGLTLGTLVVEAGFRSGALLTVTHALEQNRDVFAVPGSALSERSKGTNWLIQQGAKLVLDVEDILEELNIAGLGAQLGLSAPTPDPGTVESQLLNMLRTEPVHMDEITRRSGEPSSIVSATLTMLELSGLVRQAGSMMYVAVPGQRRDTPTDTKEIS
;
A
#
# COMPACT_ATOMS: atom_id res chain seq x y z
N ASN A 1 10.03 14.62 14.10
CA ASN A 1 10.87 13.43 14.19
C ASN A 1 11.15 12.95 12.77
N PRO A 2 11.96 13.70 11.99
CA PRO A 2 12.24 13.33 10.60
C PRO A 2 12.92 11.97 10.48
N GLU A 3 13.75 11.58 11.45
CA GLU A 3 14.43 10.29 11.48
C GLU A 3 13.45 9.13 11.54
N MET A 4 12.50 9.16 12.49
CA MET A 4 11.44 8.14 12.57
C MET A 4 10.59 8.11 11.29
N THR A 5 10.24 9.28 10.74
CA THR A 5 9.52 9.35 9.46
C THR A 5 10.30 8.71 8.33
N THR A 6 11.60 8.98 8.21
CA THR A 6 12.45 8.41 7.17
C THR A 6 12.51 6.89 7.31
N ARG A 7 12.70 6.37 8.54
CA ARG A 7 12.72 4.92 8.80
C ARG A 7 11.41 4.25 8.39
N LEU A 8 10.27 4.76 8.86
CA LEU A 8 8.96 4.16 8.60
C LEU A 8 8.55 4.30 7.13
N ALA A 9 8.63 5.49 6.55
CA ALA A 9 8.21 5.72 5.17
C ALA A 9 9.13 5.04 4.15
N GLY A 10 10.45 5.01 4.41
CA GLY A 10 11.41 4.28 3.58
C GLY A 10 11.18 2.78 3.67
N GLY A 11 10.99 2.22 4.87
CA GLY A 11 10.72 0.79 5.03
C GLY A 11 9.40 0.35 4.43
N LEU A 12 8.32 1.15 4.57
CA LEU A 12 7.06 0.89 3.87
C LEU A 12 7.23 0.88 2.35
N ALA A 13 7.93 1.89 1.81
CA ALA A 13 8.18 1.99 0.37
C ALA A 13 9.06 0.84 -0.16
N ALA A 14 10.06 0.41 0.60
CA ALA A 14 10.90 -0.76 0.28
C ALA A 14 10.10 -2.07 0.25
N ASN A 15 9.02 -2.15 1.02
CA ASN A 15 8.07 -3.28 1.02
C ASN A 15 6.92 -3.11 0.00
N GLY A 16 7.07 -2.21 -0.97
CA GLY A 16 6.09 -2.02 -2.05
C GLY A 16 4.84 -1.22 -1.66
N VAL A 17 4.78 -0.66 -0.45
CA VAL A 17 3.67 0.19 -0.02
C VAL A 17 3.84 1.60 -0.57
N THR A 18 2.83 2.09 -1.28
CA THR A 18 2.84 3.47 -1.77
C THR A 18 2.57 4.45 -0.63
N VAL A 19 3.52 5.35 -0.37
CA VAL A 19 3.37 6.40 0.66
C VAL A 19 2.65 7.60 0.08
N ILE A 20 1.56 8.03 0.72
CA ILE A 20 0.75 9.19 0.30
C ILE A 20 0.85 10.30 1.35
N SER A 21 1.16 11.53 0.93
CA SER A 21 1.24 12.67 1.87
C SER A 21 0.99 14.02 1.19
N GLY A 22 0.97 15.09 1.98
CA GLY A 22 0.47 16.40 1.58
C GLY A 22 1.49 17.41 1.06
N LEU A 23 2.75 17.00 0.87
CA LEU A 23 3.90 17.84 0.49
C LEU A 23 4.21 19.01 1.43
N ALA A 24 3.65 19.05 2.64
CA ALA A 24 3.95 20.10 3.62
C ALA A 24 5.42 20.06 4.07
N VAL A 25 5.85 21.10 4.79
CA VAL A 25 7.18 21.11 5.43
C VAL A 25 7.21 20.12 6.58
N GLY A 26 8.35 19.46 6.79
CA GLY A 26 8.55 18.54 7.91
C GLY A 26 8.25 17.10 7.52
N ILE A 27 7.28 16.48 8.21
CA ILE A 27 6.98 15.04 8.11
C ILE A 27 6.62 14.63 6.68
N ASP A 28 5.71 15.35 6.01
CA ASP A 28 5.30 15.03 4.64
C ASP A 28 6.50 14.97 3.67
N ALA A 29 7.36 15.99 3.68
CA ALA A 29 8.53 16.02 2.81
C ALA A 29 9.59 14.97 3.16
N ALA A 30 9.76 14.66 4.45
CA ALA A 30 10.64 13.57 4.89
C ALA A 30 10.12 12.22 4.40
N ALA A 31 8.81 11.98 4.50
CA ALA A 31 8.18 10.75 4.03
C ALA A 31 8.36 10.56 2.51
N HIS A 32 8.05 11.59 1.72
CA HIS A 32 8.24 11.55 0.27
C HIS A 32 9.68 11.28 -0.14
N ARG A 33 10.65 11.96 0.49
CA ARG A 33 12.09 11.75 0.20
C ARG A 33 12.52 10.33 0.54
N ALA A 34 12.19 9.85 1.73
CA ALA A 34 12.54 8.50 2.14
C ALA A 34 11.98 7.44 1.19
N SER A 35 10.73 7.60 0.73
CA SER A 35 10.15 6.68 -0.25
C SER A 35 10.81 6.73 -1.63
N LEU A 36 11.25 7.92 -2.07
CA LEU A 36 11.99 8.07 -3.32
C LEU A 36 13.41 7.50 -3.22
N ASP A 37 14.08 7.70 -2.09
CA ASP A 37 15.45 7.23 -1.85
C ASP A 37 15.54 5.70 -1.85
N THR A 38 14.46 4.99 -1.54
CA THR A 38 14.36 3.53 -1.66
C THR A 38 13.90 3.05 -3.04
N GLY A 39 13.72 3.95 -4.01
CA GLY A 39 13.17 3.63 -5.34
C GLY A 39 11.68 3.26 -5.32
N GLY A 40 10.98 3.54 -4.23
CA GLY A 40 9.57 3.25 -4.08
C GLY A 40 8.65 4.29 -4.71
N ARG A 41 7.35 4.01 -4.67
CA ARG A 41 6.30 4.90 -5.19
C ARG A 41 5.76 5.80 -4.10
N THR A 42 5.57 7.08 -4.42
CA THR A 42 4.90 8.02 -3.51
C THR A 42 3.95 8.95 -4.26
N ILE A 43 2.85 9.35 -3.63
CA ILE A 43 1.82 10.21 -4.23
C ILE A 43 1.61 11.41 -3.33
N THR A 44 1.50 12.60 -3.93
CA THR A 44 1.05 13.78 -3.19
C THR A 44 -0.29 14.27 -3.71
N CYS A 45 -1.18 14.67 -2.79
CA CYS A 45 -2.37 15.46 -3.16
C CYS A 45 -2.05 16.93 -2.88
N VAL A 46 -2.56 17.91 -3.62
CA VAL A 46 -2.30 19.35 -3.38
C VAL A 46 -3.61 20.15 -3.20
N GLY A 47 -3.55 21.26 -2.47
CA GLY A 47 -4.68 22.16 -2.20
C GLY A 47 -4.84 23.30 -3.22
N SER A 48 -4.30 23.11 -4.41
CA SER A 48 -4.12 24.09 -5.50
C SER A 48 -4.13 23.35 -6.84
N GLY A 49 -4.07 24.06 -7.97
CA GLY A 49 -3.83 23.42 -9.27
C GLY A 49 -2.56 22.55 -9.23
N SER A 50 -2.54 21.45 -10.00
CA SER A 50 -1.40 20.52 -10.02
C SER A 50 -0.10 21.15 -10.56
N ASP A 51 -0.18 22.34 -11.16
CA ASP A 51 0.91 23.19 -11.62
C ASP A 51 1.34 24.26 -10.59
N GLN A 52 0.63 24.37 -9.46
CA GLN A 52 0.83 25.41 -8.44
C GLN A 52 1.26 24.80 -7.10
N MET A 53 2.57 24.62 -6.89
CA MET A 53 3.11 23.96 -5.70
C MET A 53 3.15 24.87 -4.46
N CYS A 54 2.75 24.32 -3.31
CA CYS A 54 2.93 24.95 -2.01
C CYS A 54 3.45 23.95 -0.98
N PRO A 55 4.57 24.24 -0.30
CA PRO A 55 5.41 25.43 -0.46
C PRO A 55 6.21 25.39 -1.78
N ALA A 56 6.49 26.57 -2.37
CA ALA A 56 7.19 26.68 -3.66
C ALA A 56 8.57 25.99 -3.67
N LYS A 57 9.28 26.00 -2.52
CA LYS A 57 10.56 25.30 -2.33
C LYS A 57 10.49 23.78 -2.52
N HIS A 58 9.29 23.17 -2.57
CA HIS A 58 9.11 21.74 -2.81
C HIS A 58 8.76 21.44 -4.27
N ALA A 59 8.85 22.40 -5.19
CA ALA A 59 8.59 22.17 -6.61
C ALA A 59 9.47 21.05 -7.21
N ASP A 60 10.76 21.01 -6.87
CA ASP A 60 11.65 19.94 -7.32
C ASP A 60 11.26 18.58 -6.74
N LEU A 61 10.82 18.54 -5.48
CA LEU A 61 10.36 17.31 -4.85
C LEU A 61 9.06 16.83 -5.51
N ALA A 62 8.12 17.72 -5.81
CA ALA A 62 6.88 17.39 -6.52
C ALA A 62 7.16 16.78 -7.91
N ARG A 63 8.16 17.30 -8.62
CA ARG A 63 8.58 16.74 -9.92
C ARG A 63 9.09 15.30 -9.78
N LYS A 64 9.98 15.06 -8.81
CA LYS A 64 10.47 13.70 -8.52
C LYS A 64 9.34 12.75 -8.10
N ILE A 65 8.38 13.24 -7.31
CA ILE A 65 7.17 12.48 -6.96
C ILE A 65 6.36 12.13 -8.21
N ALA A 66 6.23 13.04 -9.16
CA ALA A 66 5.50 12.79 -10.41
C ALA A 66 6.19 11.76 -11.31
N GLU A 67 7.52 11.63 -11.25
CA GLU A 67 8.30 10.67 -12.04
C GLU A 67 8.07 9.22 -11.58
N SER A 68 7.92 8.96 -10.28
CA SER A 68 7.72 7.62 -9.73
C SER A 68 6.30 7.34 -9.22
N GLY A 69 5.44 8.35 -9.18
CA GLY A 69 4.10 8.28 -8.61
C GLY A 69 3.14 9.29 -9.24
N ALA A 70 2.61 10.21 -8.45
CA ALA A 70 1.65 11.20 -8.95
C ALA A 70 1.54 12.45 -8.07
N VAL A 71 1.17 13.56 -8.71
CA VAL A 71 0.60 14.75 -8.05
C VAL A 71 -0.88 14.81 -8.38
N VAL A 72 -1.72 14.74 -7.35
CA VAL A 72 -3.18 14.72 -7.45
C VAL A 72 -3.75 16.07 -7.02
N SER A 73 -4.73 16.57 -7.75
CA SER A 73 -5.46 17.79 -7.37
C SER A 73 -6.94 17.68 -7.73
N GLU A 74 -7.80 18.25 -6.88
CA GLU A 74 -9.23 18.49 -7.17
C GLU A 74 -9.48 19.88 -7.79
N TYR A 75 -8.44 20.68 -8.02
CA TYR A 75 -8.55 22.03 -8.55
C TYR A 75 -8.02 22.10 -9.99
N PRO A 76 -8.66 22.90 -10.86
CA PRO A 76 -8.15 23.14 -12.21
C PRO A 76 -6.72 23.70 -12.20
N PRO A 77 -5.94 23.49 -13.29
CA PRO A 77 -4.65 24.13 -13.48
C PRO A 77 -4.72 25.67 -13.31
N GLY A 78 -3.70 26.25 -12.71
CA GLY A 78 -3.58 27.69 -12.44
C GLY A 78 -4.22 28.16 -11.12
N VAL A 79 -5.00 27.32 -10.42
CA VAL A 79 -5.57 27.69 -9.11
C VAL A 79 -4.48 27.84 -8.06
N LYS A 80 -4.29 29.05 -7.53
CA LYS A 80 -3.27 29.33 -6.53
C LYS A 80 -3.56 28.66 -5.17
N PRO A 81 -2.53 28.33 -4.38
CA PRO A 81 -2.70 27.78 -3.04
C PRO A 81 -3.44 28.73 -2.12
N HIS A 82 -4.46 28.21 -1.42
CA HIS A 82 -5.23 28.97 -0.44
C HIS A 82 -5.30 28.20 0.88
N ALA A 83 -5.09 28.89 2.01
CA ALA A 83 -4.98 28.26 3.33
C ALA A 83 -6.17 27.35 3.68
N ARG A 84 -7.39 27.72 3.27
CA ARG A 84 -8.61 26.93 3.50
C ARG A 84 -8.69 25.62 2.69
N ASN A 85 -7.89 25.48 1.64
CA ASN A 85 -7.91 24.31 0.78
C ASN A 85 -7.11 23.15 1.37
N PHE A 86 -6.06 23.42 2.16
CA PHE A 86 -5.22 22.36 2.73
C PHE A 86 -6.00 21.45 3.69
N PRO A 87 -6.82 21.95 4.63
CA PRO A 87 -7.69 21.10 5.44
C PRO A 87 -8.66 20.27 4.59
N ARG A 88 -9.29 20.88 3.56
CA ARG A 88 -10.25 20.20 2.68
C ARG A 88 -9.60 19.09 1.87
N ARG A 89 -8.35 19.28 1.43
CA ARG A 89 -7.57 18.28 0.69
C ARG A 89 -7.29 17.04 1.53
N ASN A 90 -7.17 17.15 2.86
CA ASN A 90 -6.77 16.04 3.71
C ASN A 90 -7.73 14.83 3.65
N ARG A 91 -9.02 15.05 3.36
CA ARG A 91 -9.97 13.94 3.14
C ARG A 91 -9.59 13.03 1.96
N ILE A 92 -8.87 13.58 0.96
CA ILE A 92 -8.39 12.83 -0.20
C ILE A 92 -7.18 12.00 0.20
N LEU A 93 -6.28 12.56 1.03
CA LEU A 93 -5.11 11.84 1.54
C LEU A 93 -5.54 10.57 2.27
N SER A 94 -6.42 10.69 3.27
CA SER A 94 -6.94 9.54 3.99
C SER A 94 -7.74 8.61 3.08
N GLY A 95 -8.53 9.18 2.16
CA GLY A 95 -9.41 8.41 1.27
C GLY A 95 -8.66 7.50 0.30
N LEU A 96 -7.47 7.89 -0.14
CA LEU A 96 -6.60 7.10 -1.03
C LEU A 96 -5.75 6.04 -0.30
N THR A 97 -5.76 6.02 1.03
CA THR A 97 -4.92 5.13 1.85
C THR A 97 -5.73 4.00 2.48
N LEU A 98 -5.05 2.91 2.83
CA LEU A 98 -5.60 1.86 3.69
C LEU A 98 -5.57 2.27 5.17
N GLY A 99 -4.54 3.01 5.56
CA GLY A 99 -4.45 3.61 6.88
C GLY A 99 -3.55 4.85 6.92
N THR A 100 -3.72 5.63 7.98
CA THR A 100 -3.03 6.92 8.20
C THR A 100 -2.05 6.80 9.37
N LEU A 101 -0.76 7.00 9.09
CA LEU A 101 0.30 7.05 10.10
C LEU A 101 0.57 8.48 10.58
N VAL A 102 0.46 8.70 11.89
CA VAL A 102 0.79 9.97 12.55
C VAL A 102 2.10 9.81 13.33
N VAL A 103 3.17 10.40 12.81
CA VAL A 103 4.50 10.34 13.47
C VAL A 103 4.64 11.39 14.57
N GLU A 104 4.09 12.58 14.36
CA GLU A 104 4.08 13.66 15.35
C GLU A 104 2.85 14.55 15.20
N ALA A 105 2.20 14.86 16.31
CA ALA A 105 1.09 15.80 16.37
C ALA A 105 0.91 16.32 17.80
N GLY A 106 0.75 17.65 17.94
CA GLY A 106 0.11 18.23 19.12
C GLY A 106 -1.41 18.28 18.95
N PHE A 107 -2.15 18.61 20.01
CA PHE A 107 -3.63 18.69 19.98
C PHE A 107 -4.21 19.69 18.97
N ARG A 108 -3.43 20.69 18.55
CA ARG A 108 -3.84 21.69 17.55
C ARG A 108 -3.27 21.41 16.15
N SER A 109 -2.73 20.21 15.94
CA SER A 109 -2.15 19.82 14.64
C SER A 109 -3.23 19.59 13.59
N GLY A 110 -3.00 20.09 12.37
CA GLY A 110 -3.85 19.76 11.22
C GLY A 110 -3.85 18.27 10.86
N ALA A 111 -2.89 17.49 11.36
CA ALA A 111 -2.87 16.04 11.20
C ALA A 111 -4.07 15.34 11.86
N LEU A 112 -4.58 15.89 12.97
CA LEU A 112 -5.75 15.29 13.66
C LEU A 112 -7.02 15.38 12.81
N LEU A 113 -7.15 16.41 11.96
CA LEU A 113 -8.26 16.48 11.00
C LEU A 113 -8.16 15.38 9.94
N THR A 114 -6.95 15.06 9.47
CA THR A 114 -6.73 13.93 8.57
C THR A 114 -7.12 12.61 9.24
N VAL A 115 -6.82 12.45 10.54
CA VAL A 115 -7.25 11.28 11.32
C VAL A 115 -8.76 11.20 11.44
N THR A 116 -9.45 12.32 11.70
CA THR A 116 -10.91 12.34 11.71
C THR A 116 -11.47 11.85 10.38
N HIS A 117 -10.96 12.33 9.25
CA HIS A 117 -11.39 11.85 7.94
C HIS A 117 -11.05 10.37 7.70
N ALA A 118 -9.90 9.88 8.17
CA ALA A 118 -9.53 8.48 8.09
C ALA A 118 -10.55 7.59 8.81
N LEU A 119 -10.91 7.94 10.04
CA LEU A 119 -11.90 7.21 10.84
C LEU A 119 -13.30 7.26 10.20
N GLU A 120 -13.74 8.43 9.71
CA GLU A 120 -15.00 8.59 8.98
C GLU A 120 -15.06 7.73 7.71
N GLN A 121 -13.90 7.46 7.10
CA GLN A 121 -13.73 6.65 5.89
C GLN A 121 -13.38 5.18 6.18
N ASN A 122 -13.49 4.77 7.46
CA ASN A 122 -13.19 3.41 7.93
C ASN A 122 -11.78 2.95 7.51
N ARG A 123 -10.79 3.83 7.72
CA ARG A 123 -9.36 3.58 7.51
C ARG A 123 -8.66 3.38 8.84
N ASP A 124 -7.62 2.56 8.83
CA ASP A 124 -6.81 2.32 10.03
C ASP A 124 -6.04 3.58 10.43
N VAL A 125 -5.83 3.75 11.72
CA VAL A 125 -5.05 4.87 12.27
C VAL A 125 -3.90 4.33 13.07
N PHE A 126 -2.70 4.76 12.70
CA PHE A 126 -1.44 4.38 13.31
C PHE A 126 -0.81 5.61 13.95
N ALA A 127 -0.15 5.43 15.10
CA ALA A 127 0.48 6.52 15.81
C ALA A 127 1.81 6.10 16.44
N VAL A 128 2.83 6.92 16.25
CA VAL A 128 4.14 6.74 16.89
C VAL A 128 4.09 7.30 18.32
N PRO A 129 4.45 6.51 19.34
CA PRO A 129 4.47 7.00 20.71
C PRO A 129 5.62 8.01 20.91
N GLY A 130 5.46 8.88 21.90
CA GLY A 130 6.55 9.77 22.30
C GLY A 130 6.46 10.17 23.77
N SER A 131 7.43 10.97 24.23
CA SER A 131 7.47 11.43 25.62
C SER A 131 6.16 12.13 26.00
N ALA A 132 5.57 11.75 27.13
CA ALA A 132 4.37 12.39 27.68
C ALA A 132 4.58 13.89 28.00
N LEU A 133 5.83 14.31 28.17
CA LEU A 133 6.20 15.71 28.41
C LEU A 133 6.35 16.53 27.11
N SER A 134 6.36 15.88 25.95
CA SER A 134 6.53 16.54 24.66
C SER A 134 5.18 16.99 24.09
N GLU A 135 5.00 18.30 23.88
CA GLU A 135 3.81 18.84 23.20
C GLU A 135 3.60 18.25 21.79
N ARG A 136 4.67 17.84 21.12
CA ARG A 136 4.62 17.25 19.77
C ARG A 136 4.14 15.81 19.75
N SER A 137 4.11 15.15 20.91
CA SER A 137 3.71 13.75 21.07
C SER A 137 2.36 13.60 21.78
N LYS A 138 1.79 14.68 22.34
CA LYS A 138 0.50 14.62 23.03
C LYS A 138 -0.63 14.12 22.14
N GLY A 139 -0.68 14.57 20.89
CA GLY A 139 -1.69 14.13 19.93
C GLY A 139 -1.52 12.66 19.55
N THR A 140 -0.31 12.20 19.27
CA THR A 140 -0.08 10.78 18.94
C THR A 140 -0.35 9.87 20.14
N ASN A 141 0.11 10.23 21.33
CA ASN A 141 -0.19 9.47 22.55
C ASN A 141 -1.69 9.43 22.85
N TRP A 142 -2.40 10.54 22.65
CA TRP A 142 -3.85 10.58 22.81
C TRP A 142 -4.55 9.69 21.77
N LEU A 143 -4.12 9.69 20.51
CA LEU A 143 -4.65 8.78 19.49
C LEU A 143 -4.49 7.31 19.89
N ILE A 144 -3.33 6.94 20.43
CA ILE A 144 -3.09 5.58 20.94
C ILE A 144 -4.08 5.26 22.07
N GLN A 145 -4.34 6.20 22.99
CA GLN A 145 -5.36 6.05 24.03
C GLN A 145 -6.79 5.91 23.47
N GLN A 146 -7.07 6.47 22.29
CA GLN A 146 -8.35 6.32 21.60
C GLN A 146 -8.45 5.04 20.74
N GLY A 147 -7.41 4.20 20.75
CA GLY A 147 -7.41 2.92 20.02
C GLY A 147 -6.66 2.93 18.69
N ALA A 148 -5.93 4.01 18.35
CA ALA A 148 -4.98 3.94 17.25
C ALA A 148 -3.89 2.90 17.54
N LYS A 149 -3.48 2.14 16.52
CA LYS A 149 -2.39 1.17 16.64
C LYS A 149 -1.08 1.90 16.96
N LEU A 150 -0.45 1.52 18.06
CA LEU A 150 0.89 1.99 18.42
C LEU A 150 1.90 1.39 17.44
N VAL A 151 2.79 2.24 16.91
CA VAL A 151 3.81 1.84 15.93
C VAL A 151 5.21 2.19 16.43
N LEU A 152 6.09 1.19 16.48
CA LEU A 152 7.52 1.31 16.77
C LEU A 152 8.38 1.09 15.52
N ASP A 153 7.93 0.23 14.61
CA ASP A 153 8.63 -0.12 13.37
C ASP A 153 7.67 -0.35 12.19
N VAL A 154 8.21 -0.82 11.07
CA VAL A 154 7.45 -0.93 9.82
C VAL A 154 6.54 -2.15 9.87
N GLU A 155 7.01 -3.21 10.53
CA GLU A 155 6.36 -4.49 10.69
C GLU A 155 5.00 -4.33 11.39
N ASP A 156 4.91 -3.49 12.43
CA ASP A 156 3.65 -3.14 13.10
C ASP A 156 2.53 -2.69 12.13
N ILE A 157 2.90 -1.94 11.08
CA ILE A 157 1.95 -1.44 10.07
C ILE A 157 1.64 -2.52 9.04
N LEU A 158 2.66 -3.25 8.58
CA LEU A 158 2.49 -4.30 7.55
C LEU A 158 1.61 -5.45 8.05
N GLU A 159 1.77 -5.84 9.31
CA GLU A 159 0.95 -6.85 9.98
C GLU A 159 -0.51 -6.41 10.10
N GLU A 160 -0.75 -5.19 10.57
CA GLU A 160 -2.10 -4.65 10.76
C GLU A 160 -2.84 -4.49 9.43
N LEU A 161 -2.17 -3.96 8.41
CA LEU A 161 -2.73 -3.83 7.07
C LEU A 161 -2.88 -5.17 6.34
N ASN A 162 -2.45 -6.27 6.98
CA ASN A 162 -2.43 -7.62 6.43
C ASN A 162 -1.89 -7.65 4.99
N ILE A 163 -0.80 -6.91 4.72
CA ILE A 163 -0.31 -6.73 3.33
C ILE A 163 0.18 -8.04 2.73
N ALA A 164 0.60 -9.00 3.56
CA ALA A 164 0.86 -10.38 3.13
C ALA A 164 -0.40 -11.05 2.52
N GLY A 165 -1.59 -10.78 3.06
CA GLY A 165 -2.88 -11.20 2.49
C GLY A 165 -3.40 -10.26 1.39
N LEU A 166 -2.99 -8.99 1.40
CA LEU A 166 -3.43 -8.00 0.40
C LEU A 166 -2.72 -8.19 -0.95
N GLY A 167 -1.49 -8.72 -0.98
CA GLY A 167 -0.84 -9.15 -2.22
C GLY A 167 -1.64 -10.23 -2.95
N ALA A 168 -2.23 -11.16 -2.19
CA ALA A 168 -3.16 -12.17 -2.69
C ALA A 168 -4.51 -11.56 -3.12
N GLN A 169 -5.03 -10.55 -2.42
CA GLN A 169 -6.31 -9.89 -2.76
C GLN A 169 -6.21 -8.86 -3.89
N LEU A 170 -5.07 -8.20 -4.08
CA LEU A 170 -4.81 -7.19 -5.11
C LEU A 170 -4.10 -7.75 -6.35
N GLY A 171 -3.82 -9.06 -6.38
CA GLY A 171 -3.12 -9.70 -7.50
C GLY A 171 -1.67 -9.23 -7.68
N LEU A 172 -1.07 -8.64 -6.65
CA LEU A 172 0.33 -8.24 -6.64
C LEU A 172 1.17 -9.46 -6.25
N SER A 173 1.62 -10.19 -7.28
CA SER A 173 2.47 -11.38 -7.23
C SER A 173 2.47 -12.12 -5.90
N ALA A 174 1.44 -12.95 -5.68
CA ALA A 174 1.61 -14.09 -4.78
C ALA A 174 2.86 -14.87 -5.23
N PRO A 175 3.70 -15.35 -4.29
CA PRO A 175 4.85 -16.16 -4.64
C PRO A 175 4.39 -17.33 -5.52
N THR A 176 4.89 -17.37 -6.75
CA THR A 176 4.63 -18.51 -7.63
C THR A 176 5.28 -19.72 -7.01
N PRO A 177 4.56 -20.86 -6.87
CA PRO A 177 5.16 -22.05 -6.31
C PRO A 177 6.40 -22.48 -7.08
N ASP A 178 7.38 -23.04 -6.38
CA ASP A 178 8.62 -23.49 -6.99
C ASP A 178 8.33 -24.54 -8.09
N PRO A 179 9.09 -24.52 -9.21
CA PRO A 179 8.92 -25.52 -10.26
C PRO A 179 9.10 -26.94 -9.71
N GLY A 180 8.14 -27.81 -9.99
CA GLY A 180 8.19 -29.23 -9.60
C GLY A 180 7.51 -29.57 -8.28
N THR A 181 6.93 -28.60 -7.57
CA THR A 181 6.06 -28.90 -6.41
C THR A 181 4.64 -29.25 -6.84
N VAL A 182 3.88 -29.87 -5.94
CA VAL A 182 2.47 -30.21 -6.14
C VAL A 182 1.66 -28.95 -6.43
N GLU A 183 1.93 -27.85 -5.72
CA GLU A 183 1.29 -26.54 -5.95
C GLU A 183 1.46 -26.07 -7.40
N SER A 184 2.69 -26.12 -7.95
CA SER A 184 2.97 -25.70 -9.32
C SER A 184 2.26 -26.60 -10.34
N GLN A 185 2.19 -27.90 -10.07
CA GLN A 185 1.51 -28.87 -10.92
C GLN A 185 0.00 -28.62 -10.95
N LEU A 186 -0.65 -28.45 -9.78
CA LEU A 186 -2.09 -28.18 -9.71
C LEU A 186 -2.43 -26.84 -10.37
N LEU A 187 -1.64 -25.81 -10.12
CA LEU A 187 -1.86 -24.48 -10.68
C LEU A 187 -1.78 -24.47 -12.21
N ASN A 188 -0.87 -25.27 -12.81
CA ASN A 188 -0.80 -25.44 -14.26
C ASN A 188 -2.03 -26.13 -14.85
N MET A 189 -2.63 -27.10 -14.15
CA MET A 189 -3.85 -27.78 -14.63
C MET A 189 -5.06 -26.85 -14.66
N LEU A 190 -5.09 -25.83 -13.80
CA LEU A 190 -6.23 -24.92 -13.60
C LEU A 190 -6.15 -23.63 -14.43
N ARG A 191 -5.12 -23.49 -15.28
CA ARG A 191 -4.85 -22.26 -16.04
C ARG A 191 -5.87 -21.93 -17.12
N THR A 192 -6.45 -22.94 -17.76
CA THR A 192 -7.24 -22.76 -18.98
C THR A 192 -8.73 -22.78 -18.73
N GLU A 193 -9.20 -23.64 -17.83
CA GLU A 193 -10.62 -23.84 -17.55
C GLU A 193 -10.84 -24.33 -16.12
N PRO A 194 -12.06 -24.19 -15.56
CA PRO A 194 -12.42 -24.81 -14.30
C PRO A 194 -12.32 -26.34 -14.37
N VAL A 195 -11.67 -26.96 -13.40
CA VAL A 195 -11.50 -28.42 -13.31
C VAL A 195 -12.07 -28.95 -12.00
N HIS A 196 -12.77 -30.08 -12.04
CA HIS A 196 -13.35 -30.72 -10.86
C HIS A 196 -12.28 -31.38 -9.99
N MET A 197 -12.44 -31.36 -8.66
CA MET A 197 -11.49 -31.95 -7.69
C MET A 197 -11.09 -33.41 -8.02
N ASP A 198 -12.04 -34.24 -8.43
CA ASP A 198 -11.75 -35.63 -8.81
C ASP A 198 -10.86 -35.75 -10.06
N GLU A 199 -11.03 -34.83 -11.02
CA GLU A 199 -10.20 -34.78 -12.23
C GLU A 199 -8.80 -34.27 -11.88
N ILE A 200 -8.70 -33.27 -11.00
CA ILE A 200 -7.42 -32.77 -10.48
C ILE A 200 -6.65 -33.91 -9.80
N THR A 201 -7.32 -34.65 -8.91
CA THR A 201 -6.74 -35.80 -8.18
C THR A 201 -6.25 -36.88 -9.12
N ARG A 202 -7.03 -37.20 -10.16
CA ARG A 202 -6.65 -38.22 -11.16
C ARG A 202 -5.44 -37.79 -12.00
N ARG A 203 -5.39 -36.52 -12.41
CA ARG A 203 -4.32 -35.98 -13.28
C ARG A 203 -3.04 -35.69 -12.53
N SER A 204 -3.13 -35.31 -11.25
CA SER A 204 -1.95 -35.07 -10.40
C SER A 204 -1.27 -36.36 -9.99
N GLY A 205 -2.04 -37.44 -9.80
CA GLY A 205 -1.53 -38.67 -9.20
C GLY A 205 -1.33 -38.58 -7.69
N GLU A 206 -1.74 -37.46 -7.09
CA GLU A 206 -1.61 -37.19 -5.66
C GLU A 206 -2.83 -37.70 -4.87
N PRO A 207 -2.66 -38.07 -3.58
CA PRO A 207 -3.79 -38.39 -2.72
C PRO A 207 -4.78 -37.22 -2.61
N SER A 208 -6.08 -37.52 -2.52
CA SER A 208 -7.13 -36.49 -2.41
C SER A 208 -6.94 -35.56 -1.20
N SER A 209 -6.34 -36.04 -0.11
CA SER A 209 -5.98 -35.24 1.05
C SER A 209 -4.91 -34.18 0.73
N ILE A 210 -3.90 -34.53 -0.05
CA ILE A 210 -2.85 -33.61 -0.50
C ILE A 210 -3.47 -32.58 -1.45
N VAL A 211 -4.24 -33.04 -2.45
CA VAL A 211 -4.90 -32.14 -3.41
C VAL A 211 -5.82 -31.14 -2.71
N SER A 212 -6.67 -31.60 -1.78
CA SER A 212 -7.57 -30.71 -1.03
C SER A 212 -6.80 -29.70 -0.18
N ALA A 213 -5.74 -30.12 0.53
CA ALA A 213 -4.93 -29.23 1.34
C ALA A 213 -4.20 -28.19 0.47
N THR A 214 -3.59 -28.62 -0.63
CA THR A 214 -2.88 -27.76 -1.58
C THR A 214 -3.83 -26.76 -2.25
N LEU A 215 -5.01 -27.18 -2.70
CA LEU A 215 -6.01 -26.27 -3.27
C LEU A 215 -6.49 -25.23 -2.26
N THR A 216 -6.66 -25.63 -0.99
CA THR A 216 -7.01 -24.69 0.09
C THR A 216 -5.90 -23.65 0.30
N MET A 217 -4.63 -24.07 0.31
CA MET A 217 -3.49 -23.15 0.45
C MET A 217 -3.36 -22.20 -0.75
N LEU A 218 -3.55 -22.71 -1.97
CA LEU A 218 -3.54 -21.89 -3.18
C LEU A 218 -4.71 -20.90 -3.23
N GLU A 219 -5.87 -21.28 -2.70
CA GLU A 219 -7.03 -20.40 -2.58
C GLU A 219 -6.83 -19.29 -1.54
N LEU A 220 -6.30 -19.63 -0.36
CA LEU A 220 -5.88 -18.65 0.66
C LEU A 220 -4.80 -17.69 0.13
N SER A 221 -3.95 -18.17 -0.78
CA SER A 221 -2.90 -17.39 -1.45
C SER A 221 -3.41 -16.59 -2.65
N GLY A 222 -4.71 -16.66 -2.98
CA GLY A 222 -5.33 -15.92 -4.09
C GLY A 222 -4.93 -16.40 -5.49
N LEU A 223 -4.28 -17.55 -5.60
CA LEU A 223 -3.80 -18.11 -6.88
C LEU A 223 -4.86 -18.96 -7.59
N VAL A 224 -5.79 -19.53 -6.84
CA VAL A 224 -6.89 -20.37 -7.31
C VAL A 224 -8.18 -19.91 -6.62
N ARG A 225 -9.33 -20.13 -7.24
CA ARG A 225 -10.64 -19.93 -6.59
C ARG A 225 -11.60 -21.09 -6.88
N GLN A 226 -12.51 -21.36 -5.96
CA GLN A 226 -13.61 -22.28 -6.20
C GLN A 226 -14.70 -21.64 -7.10
N ALA A 227 -15.06 -22.31 -8.19
CA ALA A 227 -16.09 -21.88 -9.14
C ALA A 227 -17.48 -22.51 -8.84
N GLY A 228 -17.64 -23.12 -7.66
CA GLY A 228 -18.83 -23.89 -7.26
C GLY A 228 -18.74 -25.38 -7.64
N SER A 229 -19.54 -26.22 -6.99
CA SER A 229 -19.63 -27.67 -7.27
C SER A 229 -18.27 -28.39 -7.32
N MET A 230 -17.37 -28.08 -6.38
CA MET A 230 -16.00 -28.64 -6.32
C MET A 230 -15.14 -28.40 -7.58
N MET A 231 -15.49 -27.39 -8.37
CA MET A 231 -14.70 -26.91 -9.50
C MET A 231 -13.72 -25.83 -9.02
N TYR A 232 -12.48 -25.89 -9.49
CA TYR A 232 -11.45 -24.90 -9.20
C TYR A 232 -10.92 -24.30 -10.50
N VAL A 233 -10.51 -23.03 -10.46
CA VAL A 233 -9.88 -22.33 -11.60
C VAL A 233 -8.78 -21.41 -11.10
N ALA A 234 -7.69 -21.28 -11.87
CA ALA A 234 -6.64 -20.32 -11.55
C ALA A 234 -7.17 -18.88 -11.66
N VAL A 235 -6.74 -18.01 -10.75
CA VAL A 235 -7.03 -16.58 -10.84
C VAL A 235 -6.03 -15.96 -11.83
N PRO A 236 -6.47 -15.23 -12.87
CA PRO A 236 -5.56 -14.64 -13.83
C PRO A 236 -4.63 -13.62 -13.17
N GLY A 237 -3.34 -13.96 -13.02
CA GLY A 237 -2.30 -12.99 -12.69
C GLY A 237 -1.99 -12.11 -13.90
N GLN A 238 -2.10 -10.79 -13.78
CA GLN A 238 -1.63 -9.88 -14.83
C GLN A 238 -0.11 -10.07 -15.00
N ARG A 239 0.29 -10.55 -16.18
CA ARG A 239 1.70 -10.63 -16.57
C ARG A 239 2.30 -9.21 -16.56
N ARG A 240 3.45 -9.05 -15.88
CA ARG A 240 4.47 -8.12 -16.38
C ARG A 240 5.08 -8.79 -17.59
N ASP A 241 4.78 -8.29 -18.78
CA ASP A 241 5.60 -8.57 -19.95
C ASP A 241 6.97 -7.93 -19.69
N THR A 242 7.95 -8.73 -19.30
CA THR A 242 9.35 -8.32 -19.42
C THR A 242 9.66 -8.27 -20.92
N PRO A 243 10.19 -7.13 -21.44
CA PRO A 243 10.64 -7.07 -22.82
C PRO A 243 11.67 -8.16 -23.03
N THR A 244 11.38 -9.08 -23.94
CA THR A 244 12.32 -10.10 -24.38
C THR A 244 13.44 -9.38 -25.12
N ASP A 245 14.67 -9.73 -24.75
CA ASP A 245 15.90 -9.40 -25.45
C ASP A 245 15.68 -9.46 -26.97
N THR A 246 15.76 -8.31 -27.62
CA THR A 246 15.87 -8.24 -29.08
C THR A 246 17.33 -8.53 -29.41
N LYS A 247 17.67 -9.82 -29.50
CA LYS A 247 18.82 -10.27 -30.29
C LYS A 247 18.43 -10.32 -31.76
N GLU A 248 19.24 -9.60 -32.54
CA GLU A 248 19.60 -9.84 -33.94
C GLU A 248 18.49 -10.06 -34.96
N ILE A 249 18.32 -9.12 -35.90
CA ILE A 249 18.38 -9.40 -37.35
C ILE A 249 18.99 -8.19 -38.08
N SER A 250 20.12 -8.46 -38.76
CA SER A 250 20.78 -7.74 -39.88
C SER A 250 21.49 -6.41 -39.64
#